data_AF-A0A834YIE5-F1
#
_entry.id   AF-A0A834YIE5-F1
#
_cell.length_a   1.000
_cell.length_b   1.000
_cell.length_c   1.000
_cell.angle_alpha   90.00
_cell.angle_beta   90.00
_cell.angle_gamma   90.00
#
_symmetry.space_group_name_H-M   'P 1'
#
loop_
_entity.id
_entity.type
_entity.pdbx_description
1 polymer ?
#
loop_
_entity_poly.entity_id
_entity_poly.type
_entity_poly.pdbx_seq_one_letter_code
_entity_poly.pdbx_strand_id
1 'polypeptide(L)'
;MVKPVPFLLFLAYLFIFSQAKSISPQPQLLRSFKIKDTQTARSCSYTVKIKTSCSSTSYTRDKIGISFGDAYGNQVYAPRLDDPSSGTFERCSTDTFQIYGPCTYQICYLYMLRRGSDGWKPETVKIYGPNTNWVTFDYNTFLPNGVWFGFDLCNSASISVM
;
A
#
# COMPACT_ATOMS: atom_id res chain seq x y z
N MET A 1 8.96 18.54 -64.55
CA MET A 1 9.69 18.96 -63.33
C MET A 1 8.70 18.97 -62.17
N VAL A 2 8.42 17.78 -61.62
CA VAL A 2 7.42 17.58 -60.55
C VAL A 2 8.09 17.81 -59.20
N LYS A 3 7.59 18.81 -58.45
CA LYS A 3 8.10 19.22 -57.14
C LYS A 3 7.75 18.15 -56.08
N PRO A 4 8.73 17.55 -55.38
CA PRO A 4 8.47 16.56 -54.34
C PRO A 4 8.28 17.29 -53.00
N VAL A 5 7.16 17.99 -52.84
CA VAL A 5 6.86 18.73 -51.60
C VAL A 5 5.73 18.14 -50.74
N PRO A 6 4.78 17.28 -51.23
CA PRO A 6 3.69 16.85 -50.35
C PRO A 6 4.07 15.67 -49.44
N PHE A 7 5.17 14.96 -49.71
CA PHE A 7 5.52 13.74 -48.97
C PHE A 7 6.16 14.04 -47.59
N LEU A 8 6.82 15.18 -47.44
CA LEU A 8 7.45 15.60 -46.18
C LEU A 8 6.44 16.11 -45.13
N LEU A 9 5.24 16.53 -45.54
CA LEU A 9 4.20 16.99 -44.61
C LEU A 9 3.40 15.84 -43.97
N PHE A 10 3.38 14.65 -44.60
CA PHE A 10 2.70 13.48 -44.03
C PHE A 10 3.50 12.80 -42.91
N LEU A 11 4.84 12.89 -42.94
CA LEU A 11 5.67 12.31 -41.88
C LEU A 11 5.62 13.10 -40.56
N ALA A 12 5.29 14.39 -40.61
CA ALA A 12 5.21 15.26 -39.44
C ALA A 12 3.94 15.04 -38.59
N TYR A 13 2.90 14.40 -39.14
CA TYR A 13 1.62 14.18 -38.43
C TYR A 13 1.58 12.92 -37.58
N LEU A 14 2.59 12.03 -37.69
CA LEU A 14 2.62 10.75 -36.96
C LEU A 14 3.29 10.83 -35.57
N PHE A 15 3.78 12.01 -35.15
CA PHE A 15 4.33 12.23 -33.81
C PHE A 15 3.30 12.79 -32.83
N ILE A 16 2.08 12.24 -32.82
CA ILE A 16 1.18 12.43 -31.68
C ILE A 16 1.75 11.56 -30.56
N PHE A 17 2.56 12.16 -29.68
CA PHE A 17 3.05 11.53 -28.46
C PHE A 17 1.86 10.99 -27.66
N SER A 18 1.66 9.68 -27.70
CA SER A 18 0.78 8.99 -26.77
C SER A 18 1.42 9.10 -25.39
N GLN A 19 0.98 10.08 -24.61
CA GLN A 19 1.32 10.16 -23.19
C GLN A 19 0.59 9.01 -22.49
N ALA A 20 1.26 7.87 -22.32
CA ALA A 20 0.78 6.79 -21.49
C ALA A 20 0.76 7.29 -20.04
N LYS A 21 -0.40 7.77 -19.57
CA LYS A 21 -0.60 8.15 -18.18
C LYS A 21 -0.61 6.86 -17.35
N SER A 22 0.49 6.56 -16.67
CA SER A 22 0.52 5.46 -15.70
C SER A 22 -0.50 5.76 -14.60
N ILE A 23 -1.55 4.94 -14.50
CA ILE A 23 -2.55 5.03 -13.44
C ILE A 23 -1.96 4.28 -12.24
N SER A 24 -1.30 5.01 -11.35
CA SER A 24 -0.90 4.44 -10.06
C SER A 24 -2.16 4.13 -9.25
N PRO A 25 -2.32 2.90 -8.73
CA PRO A 25 -3.45 2.57 -7.86
C PRO A 25 -3.50 3.54 -6.68
N GLN A 26 -4.69 4.05 -6.37
CA GLN A 26 -4.90 4.89 -5.19
C GLN A 26 -5.56 4.06 -4.08
N PRO A 27 -5.24 4.35 -2.80
CA PRO A 27 -5.91 3.69 -1.69
C PRO A 27 -7.38 4.09 -1.66
N GLN A 28 -8.24 3.12 -1.33
CA GLN A 28 -9.68 3.24 -1.33
C GLN A 28 -10.26 2.97 0.05
N LEU A 29 -11.41 3.60 0.31
CA LEU A 29 -12.22 3.34 1.50
C LEU A 29 -12.91 1.99 1.36
N LEU A 30 -12.77 1.14 2.37
CA LEU A 30 -13.49 -0.12 2.46
C LEU A 30 -14.47 -0.08 3.62
N ARG A 31 -15.76 0.06 3.27
CA ARG A 31 -16.86 0.18 4.26
C ARG A 31 -17.18 -1.13 4.97
N SER A 32 -16.98 -2.26 4.30
CA SER A 32 -17.27 -3.59 4.85
C SER A 32 -16.03 -4.48 4.72
N PHE A 33 -15.15 -4.39 5.72
CA PHE A 33 -14.02 -5.29 5.86
C PHE A 33 -14.28 -6.29 6.99
N LYS A 34 -14.17 -7.58 6.68
CA LYS A 34 -14.32 -8.65 7.68
C LYS A 34 -12.93 -9.17 8.04
N ILE A 35 -12.61 -9.12 9.33
CA ILE A 35 -11.45 -9.80 9.87
C ILE A 35 -11.83 -11.28 10.02
N LYS A 36 -11.06 -12.17 9.38
CA LYS A 36 -11.22 -13.60 9.49
C LYS A 36 -10.45 -14.11 10.70
N ASP A 37 -11.08 -14.99 11.46
CA ASP A 37 -10.39 -15.76 12.48
C ASP A 37 -9.67 -16.93 11.80
N THR A 38 -8.35 -17.02 11.99
CA THR A 38 -7.49 -18.02 11.36
C THR A 38 -6.68 -18.81 12.39
N GLN A 39 -7.32 -19.10 13.54
CA GLN A 39 -6.75 -19.89 14.66
C GLN A 39 -6.10 -21.23 14.25
N THR A 40 -6.43 -21.82 13.11
CA THR A 40 -5.93 -23.14 12.68
C THR A 40 -4.83 -23.10 11.62
N ALA A 41 -4.39 -21.93 11.17
CA ALA A 41 -3.36 -21.82 10.12
C ALA A 41 -1.93 -21.89 10.69
N ARG A 42 -0.98 -22.37 9.87
CA ARG A 42 0.46 -22.27 10.19
C ARG A 42 0.83 -20.79 10.37
N SER A 43 1.51 -20.49 11.47
CA SER A 43 1.98 -19.14 11.78
C SER A 43 3.28 -18.82 11.04
N CYS A 44 3.32 -17.65 10.40
CA CYS A 44 4.46 -17.07 9.71
C CYS A 44 4.77 -15.68 10.29
N SER A 45 6.04 -15.28 10.27
CA SER A 45 6.49 -13.96 10.72
C SER A 45 6.63 -13.01 9.53
N TYR A 46 6.17 -11.78 9.71
CA TYR A 46 6.22 -10.73 8.70
C TYR A 46 6.92 -9.51 9.27
N THR A 47 7.88 -8.97 8.50
CA THR A 47 8.47 -7.66 8.81
C THR A 47 7.71 -6.59 8.06
N VAL A 48 7.10 -5.66 8.78
CA VAL A 48 6.39 -4.52 8.19
C VAL A 48 7.17 -3.25 8.50
N LYS A 49 7.65 -2.56 7.47
CA LYS A 49 8.32 -1.26 7.60
C LYS A 49 7.39 -0.17 7.10
N ILE A 50 7.08 0.79 7.96
CA ILE A 50 6.18 1.91 7.63
C ILE A 50 6.98 3.20 7.68
N LYS A 51 7.05 3.89 6.55
CA LYS A 51 7.62 5.23 6.48
C LYS A 51 6.52 6.25 6.74
N THR A 52 6.68 7.10 7.74
CA THR A 52 5.77 8.24 7.97
C THR A 52 6.19 9.42 7.10
N SER A 53 5.23 10.06 6.43
CA SER A 53 5.52 11.20 5.56
C SER A 53 6.08 12.38 6.36
N CYS A 54 7.02 13.11 5.78
CA CYS A 54 7.47 14.39 6.32
C CYS A 54 6.38 15.47 6.35
N SER A 55 5.30 15.27 5.60
CA SER A 55 4.09 16.11 5.64
C SER A 55 3.01 15.60 6.61
N SER A 56 3.31 14.58 7.42
CA SER A 56 2.44 14.11 8.50
C SER A 56 2.44 15.08 9.69
N THR A 57 1.51 14.86 10.63
CA THR A 57 1.60 15.38 12.00
C THR A 57 2.93 15.00 12.65
N SER A 58 3.36 15.75 13.68
CA SER A 58 4.65 15.53 14.34
C SER A 58 4.79 14.11 14.90
N TYR A 59 3.72 13.60 15.50
CA TYR A 59 3.53 12.22 15.93
C TYR A 59 2.02 11.94 15.98
N THR A 60 1.62 10.68 16.16
CA THR A 60 0.22 10.31 16.40
C THR A 60 0.11 9.36 17.57
N ARG A 61 -0.92 9.55 18.41
CA ARG A 61 -1.33 8.60 19.46
C ARG A 61 -2.54 7.78 19.03
N ASP A 62 -2.99 7.97 17.79
CA ASP A 62 -4.13 7.27 17.25
C ASP A 62 -3.82 5.77 17.17
N LYS A 63 -4.84 4.95 17.43
CA LYS A 63 -4.70 3.49 17.32
C LYS A 63 -4.59 3.13 15.84
N ILE A 64 -3.50 2.48 15.44
CA ILE A 64 -3.30 2.03 14.07
C ILE A 64 -3.41 0.51 14.01
N GLY A 65 -4.44 0.03 13.33
CA GLY A 65 -4.60 -1.38 12.95
C GLY A 65 -4.21 -1.61 11.49
N ILE A 66 -3.76 -2.82 11.19
CA ILE A 66 -3.34 -3.21 9.84
C ILE A 66 -3.87 -4.59 9.48
N SER A 67 -4.26 -4.79 8.23
CA SER A 67 -4.55 -6.10 7.69
C SER A 67 -4.07 -6.22 6.25
N PHE A 68 -3.41 -7.32 5.93
CA PHE A 68 -2.89 -7.61 4.61
C PHE A 68 -3.01 -9.10 4.30
N GLY A 69 -2.89 -9.46 3.03
CA GLY A 69 -3.03 -10.86 2.63
C GLY A 69 -2.96 -11.07 1.13
N ASP A 70 -3.38 -12.25 0.72
CA ASP A 70 -3.26 -12.74 -0.65
C ASP A 70 -4.61 -13.07 -1.30
N ALA A 71 -4.56 -13.40 -2.60
CA ALA A 71 -5.72 -13.76 -3.42
C ALA A 71 -6.37 -15.09 -3.00
N TYR A 72 -5.70 -15.91 -2.19
CA TYR A 72 -6.21 -17.18 -1.67
C TYR A 72 -7.00 -17.01 -0.37
N GLY A 73 -7.09 -15.78 0.12
CA GLY A 73 -7.89 -15.43 1.29
C GLY A 73 -7.15 -15.63 2.61
N ASN A 74 -5.84 -15.84 2.59
CA ASN A 74 -5.01 -15.77 3.80
C ASN A 74 -4.96 -14.31 4.26
N GLN A 75 -5.22 -14.09 5.54
CA GLN A 75 -5.30 -12.75 6.12
C GLN A 75 -4.43 -12.67 7.37
N VAL A 76 -3.48 -11.75 7.35
CA VAL A 76 -2.73 -11.33 8.52
C VAL A 76 -3.39 -10.06 9.07
N TYR A 77 -3.56 -10.00 10.38
CA TYR A 77 -4.22 -8.90 11.06
C TYR A 77 -3.49 -8.57 12.35
N ALA A 78 -3.13 -7.30 12.53
CA ALA A 78 -2.69 -6.77 13.82
C ALA A 78 -3.65 -5.64 14.23
N PRO A 79 -4.34 -5.77 15.38
CA PRO A 79 -5.34 -4.79 15.82
C PRO A 79 -4.74 -3.45 16.24
N ARG A 80 -3.47 -3.46 16.65
CA ARG A 80 -2.73 -2.31 17.12
C ARG A 80 -1.25 -2.53 16.81
N LEU A 81 -0.60 -1.54 16.20
CA LEU A 81 0.83 -1.57 15.88
C LEU A 81 1.69 -0.81 16.89
N ASP A 82 1.14 0.18 17.57
CA ASP A 82 1.91 0.99 18.52
C ASP A 82 2.08 0.27 19.87
N ASP A 83 3.27 0.42 20.43
CA ASP A 83 3.61 0.08 21.81
C ASP A 83 3.62 1.39 22.63
N PRO A 84 3.06 1.46 23.85
CA PRO A 84 2.95 2.70 24.61
C PRO A 84 4.27 3.44 24.89
N SER A 85 5.41 2.77 24.71
CA SER A 85 6.77 3.29 24.94
C SER A 85 7.54 3.71 23.68
N SER A 86 7.05 3.43 22.47
CA SER A 86 7.95 3.28 21.30
C SER A 86 8.22 4.53 20.46
N GLY A 87 7.61 5.69 20.73
CA GLY A 87 7.80 6.88 19.86
C GLY A 87 7.45 6.63 18.39
N THR A 88 6.58 5.64 18.13
CA THR A 88 6.23 5.22 16.77
C THR A 88 5.42 6.30 16.07
N PHE A 89 5.54 6.32 14.74
CA PHE A 89 4.77 7.19 13.84
C PHE A 89 5.14 8.67 13.92
N GLU A 90 6.37 8.98 14.36
CA GLU A 90 6.94 10.31 14.23
C GLU A 90 7.06 10.75 12.75
N ARG A 91 6.96 12.05 12.50
CA ARG A 91 7.15 12.58 11.14
C ARG A 91 8.54 12.24 10.60
N CYS A 92 8.60 11.97 9.30
CA CYS A 92 9.85 11.61 8.62
C CYS A 92 10.55 10.36 9.18
N SER A 93 9.91 9.55 10.02
CA SER A 93 10.53 8.35 10.58
C SER A 93 10.20 7.10 9.76
N THR A 94 10.88 5.99 10.07
CA THR A 94 10.50 4.66 9.60
C THR A 94 10.45 3.70 10.78
N ASP A 95 9.27 3.16 11.05
CA ASP A 95 9.04 2.19 12.10
C ASP A 95 9.03 0.77 11.52
N THR A 96 9.50 -0.21 12.29
CA THR A 96 9.54 -1.62 11.89
C THR A 96 8.81 -2.49 12.89
N PHE A 97 7.88 -3.31 12.40
CA PHE A 97 7.04 -4.21 13.20
C PHE A 97 7.25 -5.65 12.78
N GLN A 98 7.24 -6.56 13.76
CA GLN A 98 7.08 -7.99 13.51
C GLN A 98 5.63 -8.37 13.77
N ILE A 99 4.97 -8.94 12.75
CA ILE A 99 3.56 -9.36 12.83
C ILE A 99 3.49 -10.84 12.51
N TYR A 100 2.70 -11.57 13.29
CA TYR A 100 2.46 -12.99 13.09
C TYR A 100 1.05 -13.23 12.56
N GLY A 101 0.91 -14.23 11.70
CA GLY A 101 -0.38 -14.64 11.15
C GLY A 101 -0.25 -15.83 10.21
N PRO A 102 -1.35 -16.21 9.52
CA PRO A 102 -1.31 -17.26 8.51
C PRO A 102 -0.25 -16.98 7.46
N CYS A 103 0.47 -18.03 7.05
CA CYS A 103 1.38 -17.94 5.92
C CYS A 103 0.62 -17.58 4.63
N THR A 104 1.09 -16.53 3.97
CA THR A 104 0.56 -16.00 2.72
C THR A 104 1.44 -16.43 1.56
N TYR A 105 0.85 -16.47 0.37
CA TYR A 105 1.55 -16.42 -0.90
C TYR A 105 1.86 -14.96 -1.24
N GLN A 106 1.68 -14.55 -2.50
CA GLN A 106 1.88 -13.18 -2.95
C GLN A 106 0.88 -12.22 -2.27
N ILE A 107 1.39 -11.39 -1.36
CA ILE A 107 0.61 -10.32 -0.76
C ILE A 107 0.19 -9.36 -1.86
N CYS A 108 -1.11 -9.07 -1.93
CA CYS A 108 -1.73 -8.26 -2.98
C CYS A 108 -2.75 -7.24 -2.46
N TYR A 109 -3.09 -7.28 -1.17
CA TYR A 109 -3.89 -6.24 -0.55
C TYR A 109 -3.28 -5.80 0.79
N LEU A 110 -3.57 -4.56 1.15
CA LEU A 110 -3.22 -3.98 2.44
C LEU A 110 -4.24 -2.90 2.79
N TYR A 111 -4.86 -3.03 3.95
CA TYR A 111 -5.73 -2.02 4.56
C TYR A 111 -5.19 -1.59 5.92
N MET A 112 -5.33 -0.30 6.22
CA MET A 112 -5.01 0.29 7.51
C MET A 112 -6.26 0.93 8.12
N LEU A 113 -6.35 0.89 9.45
CA LEU A 113 -7.43 1.48 10.22
C LEU A 113 -6.83 2.42 11.25
N ARG A 114 -7.13 3.72 11.13
CA ARG A 114 -6.79 4.72 12.14
C ARG A 114 -8.00 4.99 13.03
N ARG A 115 -7.81 5.05 14.34
CA ARG A 115 -8.82 5.49 15.31
C ARG A 115 -8.25 6.51 16.29
N GLY A 116 -8.72 7.74 16.19
CA GLY A 116 -8.35 8.84 17.09
C GLY A 116 -8.45 10.21 16.42
N SER A 117 -7.91 11.22 17.09
CA SER A 117 -8.05 12.63 16.73
C SER A 117 -6.79 13.26 16.14
N ASP A 118 -5.61 12.66 16.35
CA ASP A 118 -4.35 13.30 15.99
C ASP A 118 -4.16 13.35 14.46
N GLY A 119 -4.65 12.32 13.76
CA GLY A 119 -4.38 12.15 12.33
C GLY A 119 -2.99 11.60 12.09
N TRP A 120 -2.79 11.00 10.92
CA TRP A 120 -1.51 10.42 10.52
C TRP A 120 -1.46 10.16 9.02
N LYS A 121 -0.28 10.38 8.42
CA LYS A 121 -0.02 10.22 7.00
C LYS A 121 1.15 9.25 6.77
N PRO A 122 0.89 7.94 6.58
CA PRO A 122 1.91 7.04 6.09
C PRO A 122 2.30 7.43 4.65
N GLU A 123 3.59 7.36 4.36
CA GLU A 123 4.12 7.54 3.01
C GLU A 123 4.11 6.20 2.28
N THR A 124 4.83 5.22 2.80
CA THR A 124 4.93 3.87 2.21
C THR A 124 4.85 2.79 3.28
N VAL A 125 4.29 1.64 2.92
CA VAL A 125 4.30 0.43 3.74
C VAL A 125 4.98 -0.68 2.94
N LYS A 126 6.08 -1.21 3.46
CA LYS A 126 6.81 -2.34 2.89
C LYS A 126 6.61 -3.58 3.73
N ILE A 127 6.18 -4.68 3.12
CA ILE A 127 5.93 -5.94 3.83
C ILE A 127 6.86 -7.01 3.28
N TYR A 128 7.61 -7.63 4.18
CA TYR A 128 8.49 -8.76 3.90
C TYR A 128 7.86 -10.02 4.49
N GLY A 129 7.51 -10.97 3.62
CA GLY A 129 7.02 -12.29 4.01
C GLY A 129 8.14 -13.33 3.99
N PRO A 130 7.94 -14.51 4.62
CA PRO A 130 8.97 -15.54 4.71
C PRO A 130 9.28 -16.24 3.39
N ASN A 131 8.31 -16.30 2.47
CA ASN A 131 8.41 -17.06 1.22
C ASN A 131 8.14 -16.21 -0.04
N THR A 132 8.08 -14.88 0.09
CA THR A 132 7.75 -13.98 -1.02
C THR A 132 8.69 -12.79 -1.07
N ASN A 133 8.83 -12.20 -2.26
CA ASN A 133 9.44 -10.88 -2.40
C ASN A 133 8.68 -9.85 -1.56
N TRP A 134 9.35 -8.76 -1.20
CA TRP A 134 8.68 -7.66 -0.52
C TRP A 134 7.64 -7.01 -1.44
N VAL A 135 6.57 -6.50 -0.85
CA VAL A 135 5.59 -5.66 -1.54
C VAL A 135 5.61 -4.27 -0.93
N THR A 136 5.42 -3.24 -1.76
CA THR A 136 5.32 -1.85 -1.32
C THR A 136 3.95 -1.29 -1.68
N PHE A 137 3.33 -0.59 -0.74
CA PHE A 137 2.09 0.14 -0.93
C PHE A 137 2.31 1.63 -0.63
N ASP A 138 1.99 2.49 -1.61
CA ASP A 138 2.25 3.93 -1.55
C ASP A 138 1.00 4.70 -1.14
N TYR A 139 0.83 4.96 0.17
CA TYR A 139 -0.32 5.71 0.67
C TYR A 139 -0.19 7.21 0.40
N ASN A 140 0.92 7.80 0.86
CA ASN A 140 1.22 9.24 0.88
C ASN A 140 -0.02 10.16 1.04
N THR A 141 -0.95 9.79 1.92
CA THR A 141 -2.21 10.49 2.19
C THR A 141 -2.65 10.27 3.63
N PHE A 142 -3.43 11.20 4.19
CA PHE A 142 -3.92 11.08 5.56
C PHE A 142 -4.94 9.95 5.66
N LEU A 143 -4.77 9.08 6.67
CA LEU A 143 -5.75 8.03 6.91
C LEU A 143 -7.06 8.63 7.45
N PRO A 144 -8.22 8.24 6.89
CA PRO A 144 -9.52 8.59 7.45
C PRO A 144 -9.71 7.96 8.85
N ASN A 145 -10.53 8.59 9.68
CA ASN A 145 -10.82 8.07 11.03
C ASN A 145 -11.92 6.99 10.97
N GLY A 146 -11.69 5.85 11.60
CA GLY A 146 -12.71 4.85 11.88
C GLY A 146 -13.13 3.94 10.72
N VAL A 147 -12.46 4.03 9.56
CA VAL A 147 -12.74 3.20 8.38
C VAL A 147 -11.46 2.58 7.84
N TRP A 148 -11.59 1.35 7.33
CA TRP A 148 -10.49 0.67 6.66
C TRP A 148 -10.18 1.38 5.34
N PHE A 149 -8.90 1.64 5.10
CA PHE A 149 -8.44 2.40 3.95
C PHE A 149 -7.17 1.78 3.38
N GLY A 150 -7.09 1.57 2.08
CA GLY A 150 -5.94 0.90 1.48
C GLY A 150 -6.19 0.30 0.09
N PHE A 151 -5.41 -0.72 -0.25
CA PHE A 151 -5.32 -1.27 -1.60
C PHE A 151 -5.84 -2.71 -1.63
N ASP A 152 -6.51 -3.07 -2.70
CA ASP A 152 -6.74 -4.45 -3.11
C ASP A 152 -6.37 -4.59 -4.59
N LEU A 153 -5.27 -5.30 -4.83
CA LEU A 153 -4.67 -5.52 -6.14
C LEU A 153 -4.66 -7.01 -6.48
N CYS A 154 -5.42 -7.84 -5.75
CA CYS A 154 -5.40 -9.28 -5.92
C CYS A 154 -5.98 -9.75 -7.27
N ASN A 155 -6.79 -8.91 -7.90
CA ASN A 155 -7.33 -9.13 -9.25
C ASN A 155 -6.60 -8.32 -10.33
N SER A 156 -5.61 -7.51 -9.94
CA SER A 156 -4.83 -6.70 -10.86
C SER A 156 -3.70 -7.56 -11.40
N ALA A 157 -3.84 -8.02 -12.65
CA ALA A 157 -2.70 -8.55 -13.38
C ALA A 157 -1.63 -7.45 -13.43
N SER A 158 -0.48 -7.68 -12.77
CA SER A 158 0.72 -6.83 -12.75
C SER A 158 0.78 -5.77 -11.62
N ILE A 159 1.32 -6.17 -10.46
CA ILE A 159 2.26 -5.28 -9.77
C ILE A 159 3.62 -5.63 -10.35
N SER A 160 4.14 -4.77 -11.22
CA SER A 160 5.49 -4.87 -11.74
C SER A 160 6.46 -4.91 -10.56
N VAL A 161 7.16 -6.03 -10.44
CA VAL A 161 8.41 -6.11 -9.69
C VAL A 161 9.39 -5.20 -10.43
N MET A 162 9.71 -4.04 -9.84
CA MET A 162 10.91 -3.28 -10.16
C MET A 162 11.91 -3.46 -9.03
#